data_AF-A0A960P872-F1
#
_entry.id   AF-A0A960P872-F1
#
_cell.length_a   1.000
_cell.length_b   1.000
_cell.length_c   1.000
_cell.angle_alpha   90.00
_cell.angle_beta   90.00
_cell.angle_gamma   90.00
#
_symmetry.space_group_name_H-M   'P 1'
#
loop_
_entity.id
_entity.type
_entity.pdbx_description
1 polymer ?
#
loop_
_entity_poly.entity_id
_entity_poly.type
_entity_poly.pdbx_seq_one_letter_code
_entity_poly.pdbx_strand_id
1 'polypeptide(L)'
;MIFDPFTDTGGGLEMLFRWGHVLSGITWIGLLYFFNFVQTPAYAELSPAARGEAFDKLTWRALWWFRWAAALTFLTGVTILGIQKNLGPDFADYFAGKQGTSIAWGAILGTIMFLNVWGVIWRAQKVVIASERDKLAGGEGDPAQAGAAKKAARASRANTLFSIPMLFFMLFTSHFAIVGNYADPDGGVMVGAWAIFIVIVAFIELSALGLLGGLDNFFNKAAFDKHRNTIIAGFVVWALLFFGGWELIIGEQDTAPVSGDTTPVSVTVAESGG
;
A
#
# COMPACT_ATOMS: atom_id res chain seq x y z
N MET A 1 -17.58 -20.85 25.08
CA MET A 1 -17.93 -19.46 24.71
C MET A 1 -17.67 -19.31 23.22
N ILE A 2 -18.51 -18.57 22.49
CA ILE A 2 -18.37 -18.39 21.02
C ILE A 2 -17.26 -17.37 20.69
N PHE A 3 -16.89 -16.52 21.65
CA PHE A 3 -15.84 -15.50 21.49
C PHE A 3 -14.83 -15.59 22.63
N ASP A 4 -13.56 -15.34 22.29
CA ASP A 4 -12.53 -15.03 23.28
C ASP A 4 -12.85 -13.71 23.99
N PRO A 5 -12.34 -13.48 25.22
CA PRO A 5 -12.55 -12.24 25.94
C PRO A 5 -12.20 -11.02 25.08
N PHE A 6 -13.00 -9.96 25.16
CA PHE A 6 -12.79 -8.76 24.35
C PHE A 6 -11.37 -8.19 24.53
N THR A 7 -10.83 -8.24 25.74
CA THR A 7 -9.49 -7.75 26.08
C THR A 7 -8.35 -8.69 25.69
N ASP A 8 -8.62 -9.87 25.14
CA ASP A 8 -7.57 -10.77 24.67
C ASP A 8 -6.95 -10.26 23.36
N THR A 9 -5.64 -10.41 23.26
CA THR A 9 -4.80 -10.03 22.11
C THR A 9 -5.12 -10.81 20.84
N GLY A 10 -5.76 -11.98 20.96
CA GLY A 10 -6.29 -12.77 19.84
C GLY A 10 -7.82 -12.74 19.74
N GLY A 11 -8.48 -11.89 20.54
CA GLY A 11 -9.93 -11.82 20.67
C GLY A 11 -10.52 -10.50 20.13
N GLY A 12 -11.43 -9.89 20.90
CA GLY A 12 -12.18 -8.72 20.44
C GLY A 12 -11.35 -7.47 20.14
N LEU A 13 -10.23 -7.26 20.84
CA LEU A 13 -9.32 -6.14 20.61
C LEU A 13 -8.65 -6.23 19.23
N GLU A 14 -8.15 -7.40 18.85
CA GLU A 14 -7.54 -7.59 17.53
C GLU A 14 -8.53 -7.28 16.40
N MET A 15 -9.76 -7.78 16.54
CA MET A 15 -10.84 -7.52 15.59
C MET A 15 -11.20 -6.02 15.53
N LEU A 16 -11.25 -5.32 16.67
CA LEU A 16 -11.50 -3.89 16.70
C LEU A 16 -10.43 -3.11 15.92
N PHE A 17 -9.15 -3.44 16.10
CA PHE A 17 -8.07 -2.79 15.37
C PHE A 17 -8.11 -3.11 13.87
N ARG A 18 -8.40 -4.36 13.48
CA ARG A 18 -8.59 -4.74 12.07
C ARG A 18 -9.77 -3.98 11.44
N TRP A 19 -10.90 -3.91 12.13
CA TRP A 19 -12.06 -3.15 11.67
C TRP A 19 -11.75 -1.65 11.52
N GLY A 20 -11.09 -1.05 12.52
CA GLY A 20 -10.64 0.34 12.47
C GLY A 20 -9.63 0.60 11.36
N HIS A 21 -8.71 -0.34 11.11
CA HIS A 21 -7.74 -0.29 10.03
C HIS A 21 -8.42 -0.27 8.66
N VAL A 22 -9.39 -1.17 8.44
CA VAL A 22 -10.15 -1.24 7.19
C VAL A 22 -10.99 0.03 6.98
N LEU A 23 -11.73 0.48 8.00
CA LEU A 23 -12.58 1.66 7.91
C LEU A 23 -11.78 2.93 7.59
N SER A 24 -10.66 3.13 8.30
CA SER A 24 -9.76 4.25 8.04
C SER A 24 -9.05 4.11 6.69
N GLY A 25 -8.67 2.89 6.30
CA GLY A 25 -8.01 2.60 5.03
C GLY A 25 -8.89 2.90 3.82
N ILE A 26 -10.17 2.52 3.87
CA ILE A 26 -11.18 2.87 2.85
C ILE A 26 -11.28 4.39 2.72
N THR A 27 -11.32 5.11 3.84
CA THR A 27 -11.38 6.57 3.84
C THR A 27 -10.12 7.19 3.24
N TRP A 28 -8.94 6.69 3.63
CA TRP A 28 -7.66 7.18 3.17
C TRP A 28 -7.48 6.97 1.65
N ILE A 29 -7.61 5.73 1.19
CA ILE A 29 -7.43 5.39 -0.22
C ILE A 29 -8.57 5.93 -1.08
N GLY A 30 -9.80 5.97 -0.56
CA GLY A 30 -10.94 6.60 -1.23
C GLY A 30 -10.70 8.08 -1.50
N LEU A 31 -10.20 8.83 -0.51
CA LEU A 31 -9.83 10.24 -0.69
C LEU A 31 -8.63 10.41 -1.63
N LEU A 32 -7.64 9.51 -1.57
CA LEU A 32 -6.52 9.49 -2.53
C LEU A 32 -7.05 9.43 -3.97
N TYR A 33 -7.96 8.50 -4.25
CA TYR A 33 -8.57 8.32 -5.57
C TYR A 33 -9.45 9.51 -5.95
N PHE A 34 -10.23 10.05 -5.00
CA PHE A 34 -10.99 11.28 -5.23
C PHE A 34 -10.09 12.43 -5.69
N PHE A 35 -8.98 12.70 -5.02
CA PHE A 35 -8.05 13.76 -5.42
C PHE A 35 -7.49 13.54 -6.82
N ASN A 36 -7.13 12.29 -7.12
CA ASN A 36 -6.39 11.92 -8.32
C ASN A 36 -7.27 11.79 -9.56
N PHE A 37 -8.50 11.30 -9.41
CA PHE A 37 -9.38 10.93 -10.52
C PHE A 37 -10.56 11.90 -10.71
N VAL A 38 -10.96 12.60 -9.64
CA VAL A 38 -12.14 13.46 -9.67
C VAL A 38 -11.76 14.92 -9.49
N GLN A 39 -11.13 15.27 -8.36
CA GLN A 39 -10.87 16.65 -8.00
C GLN A 39 -9.89 17.33 -8.97
N THR A 40 -8.73 16.71 -9.24
CA THR A 40 -7.70 17.34 -10.08
C THR A 40 -8.19 17.61 -11.51
N PRO A 41 -8.83 16.65 -12.22
CA PRO A 41 -9.42 16.93 -13.54
C PRO A 41 -10.50 18.02 -13.48
N ALA A 42 -11.43 17.94 -12.53
CA ALA A 42 -12.50 18.93 -12.40
C ALA A 42 -11.95 20.34 -12.19
N TYR A 43 -10.89 20.50 -11.38
CA TYR A 43 -10.28 21.81 -11.12
C TYR A 43 -9.65 22.44 -12.37
N ALA A 44 -9.20 21.64 -13.34
CA ALA A 44 -8.68 22.16 -14.60
C ALA A 44 -9.76 22.85 -15.45
N GLU A 45 -11.03 22.49 -15.25
CA GLU A 45 -12.18 23.02 -15.98
C GLU A 45 -12.84 24.21 -15.25
N LEU A 46 -12.53 24.42 -13.97
CA LEU A 46 -13.06 25.54 -13.19
C LEU A 46 -12.41 26.88 -13.55
N SER A 47 -13.21 27.95 -13.46
CA SER A 47 -12.69 29.33 -13.47
C SER A 47 -11.78 29.57 -12.26
N PRO A 48 -10.85 30.55 -12.33
CA PRO A 48 -9.97 30.85 -11.19
C PRO A 48 -10.72 31.14 -9.88
N ALA A 49 -11.80 31.91 -9.94
CA ALA A 49 -12.63 32.22 -8.76
C ALA A 49 -13.30 30.97 -8.18
N ALA A 50 -13.94 30.15 -9.02
CA ALA A 50 -14.60 28.92 -8.56
C ALA A 50 -13.60 27.89 -8.01
N ARG A 51 -12.41 27.80 -8.62
CA ARG A 51 -11.33 26.94 -8.15
C ARG A 51 -10.83 27.39 -6.78
N GLY A 52 -10.59 28.68 -6.58
CA GLY A 52 -10.18 29.22 -5.28
C GLY A 52 -11.20 28.91 -4.19
N GLU A 53 -12.49 29.12 -4.44
CA GLU A 53 -13.56 28.81 -3.48
C GLU A 53 -13.62 27.31 -3.16
N ALA A 54 -13.45 26.46 -4.17
CA ALA A 54 -13.39 25.01 -3.99
C ALA A 54 -12.14 24.58 -3.17
N PHE A 55 -10.99 25.23 -3.35
CA PHE A 55 -9.81 24.98 -2.52
C PHE A 55 -10.07 25.31 -1.05
N ASP A 56 -10.69 26.45 -0.78
CA ASP A 56 -10.97 26.91 0.59
C ASP A 56 -11.98 26.01 1.32
N LYS A 57 -13.10 25.69 0.67
CA LYS A 57 -14.23 25.00 1.32
C LYS A 57 -14.13 23.47 1.23
N LEU A 58 -13.70 22.93 0.09
CA LEU A 58 -13.72 21.49 -0.18
C LEU A 58 -12.34 20.85 0.04
N THR A 59 -11.30 21.33 -0.67
CA THR A 59 -9.98 20.67 -0.64
C THR A 59 -9.39 20.65 0.76
N TRP A 60 -9.48 21.75 1.51
CA TRP A 60 -8.98 21.81 2.88
C TRP A 60 -9.59 20.72 3.78
N ARG A 61 -10.92 20.54 3.73
CA ARG A 61 -11.62 19.52 4.52
C ARG A 61 -11.26 18.11 4.09
N ALA A 62 -11.22 17.87 2.78
CA ALA A 62 -10.83 16.58 2.24
C ALA A 62 -9.39 16.21 2.66
N LEU A 63 -8.45 17.16 2.61
CA LEU A 63 -7.06 16.92 3.03
C LEU A 63 -6.93 16.65 4.53
N TRP A 64 -7.74 17.31 5.37
CA TRP A 64 -7.76 17.03 6.80
C TRP A 64 -8.17 15.58 7.08
N TRP A 65 -9.28 15.13 6.48
CA TRP A 65 -9.73 13.75 6.60
C TRP A 65 -8.73 12.76 6.02
N PHE A 66 -8.16 13.06 4.85
CA PHE A 66 -7.12 12.25 4.23
C PHE A 66 -5.92 12.05 5.14
N ARG A 67 -5.45 13.12 5.78
CA ARG A 67 -4.28 13.10 6.67
C ARG A 67 -4.50 12.23 7.91
N TRP A 68 -5.66 12.37 8.55
CA TRP A 68 -5.97 11.63 9.77
C TRP A 68 -6.43 10.20 9.50
N ALA A 69 -7.11 9.95 8.38
CA ALA A 69 -7.38 8.60 7.91
C ALA A 69 -6.06 7.84 7.68
N ALA A 70 -5.08 8.45 7.01
CA ALA A 70 -3.76 7.87 6.84
C ALA A 70 -3.06 7.54 8.17
N ALA A 71 -3.10 8.47 9.13
CA ALA A 71 -2.51 8.26 10.45
C ALA A 71 -3.22 7.13 11.21
N LEU A 72 -4.55 7.10 11.18
CA LEU A 72 -5.32 6.06 11.87
C LEU A 72 -5.08 4.68 11.24
N THR A 73 -5.04 4.58 9.91
CA THR A 73 -4.70 3.32 9.20
C THR A 73 -3.30 2.86 9.56
N PHE A 74 -2.31 3.77 9.52
CA PHE A 74 -0.94 3.41 9.86
C PHE A 74 -0.81 2.93 11.32
N LEU A 75 -1.35 3.69 12.27
CA LEU A 75 -1.28 3.35 13.69
C LEU A 75 -2.00 2.04 14.00
N THR A 76 -3.22 1.86 13.51
CA THR A 76 -3.96 0.60 13.68
C THR A 76 -3.24 -0.57 13.02
N GLY A 77 -2.60 -0.37 11.87
CA GLY A 77 -1.80 -1.40 11.19
C GLY A 77 -0.59 -1.83 12.00
N VAL A 78 0.20 -0.87 12.51
CA VAL A 78 1.32 -1.14 13.41
C VAL A 78 0.85 -1.83 14.68
N THR A 79 -0.30 -1.42 15.24
CA THR A 79 -0.88 -2.08 16.42
C THR A 79 -1.26 -3.53 16.11
N ILE A 80 -1.89 -3.83 14.98
CA ILE A 80 -2.21 -5.20 14.56
C ILE A 80 -0.94 -6.06 14.51
N LEU A 81 0.13 -5.54 13.91
CA LEU A 81 1.43 -6.23 13.89
C LEU A 81 2.03 -6.39 15.30
N GLY A 82 1.82 -5.44 16.20
CA GLY A 82 2.34 -5.51 17.57
C GLY A 82 1.59 -6.45 18.51
N ILE A 83 0.29 -6.72 18.25
CA ILE A 83 -0.56 -7.51 19.16
C ILE A 83 -0.96 -8.87 18.60
N GLN A 84 -0.77 -9.10 17.29
CA GLN A 84 -1.03 -10.39 16.65
C GLN A 84 -0.27 -11.51 17.37
N LYS A 85 -1.01 -12.54 17.83
CA LYS A 85 -0.44 -13.68 18.57
C LYS A 85 0.71 -14.41 17.83
N ASN A 86 0.72 -14.34 16.50
CA ASN A 86 1.76 -14.94 15.65
C ASN A 86 3.09 -14.14 15.60
N LEU A 87 3.19 -13.01 16.31
CA LEU A 87 4.36 -12.11 16.31
C LEU A 87 5.06 -12.03 17.67
N GLY A 88 4.89 -13.06 18.52
CA GLY A 88 5.61 -13.23 19.78
C GLY A 88 7.11 -13.54 19.57
N PRO A 89 7.70 -14.55 20.23
CA PRO A 89 9.11 -14.90 20.02
C PRO A 89 9.46 -15.24 18.55
N ASP A 90 8.46 -15.60 17.75
CA ASP A 90 8.60 -16.05 16.35
C ASP A 90 8.40 -14.91 15.33
N PHE A 91 8.52 -13.63 15.75
CA PHE A 91 8.40 -12.46 14.86
C PHE A 91 9.31 -12.59 13.62
N ALA A 92 10.55 -13.03 13.82
CA ALA A 92 11.50 -13.21 12.73
C ALA A 92 11.05 -14.29 11.74
N ASP A 93 10.50 -15.40 12.25
CA ASP A 93 10.07 -16.54 11.44
C ASP A 93 8.80 -16.19 10.63
N TYR A 94 7.87 -15.44 11.21
CA TYR A 94 6.69 -14.95 10.50
C TYR A 94 7.07 -14.13 9.25
N PHE A 95 8.01 -13.19 9.41
CA PHE A 95 8.46 -12.32 8.31
C PHE A 95 9.45 -13.01 7.35
N ALA A 96 10.01 -14.16 7.74
CA ALA A 96 10.76 -15.03 6.83
C ALA A 96 9.84 -15.87 5.92
N GLY A 97 8.64 -16.21 6.40
CA GLY A 97 7.64 -16.96 5.62
C GLY A 97 6.92 -16.12 4.56
N LYS A 98 6.23 -16.79 3.64
CA LYS A 98 5.46 -16.14 2.55
C LYS A 98 4.44 -15.15 3.11
N GLN A 99 3.64 -15.58 4.08
CA GLN A 99 2.57 -14.74 4.64
C GLN A 99 3.09 -13.42 5.21
N GLY A 100 4.14 -13.46 6.04
CA GLY A 100 4.71 -12.25 6.59
C GLY A 100 5.42 -11.40 5.56
N THR A 101 6.08 -12.00 4.56
CA THR A 101 6.70 -11.26 3.46
C THR A 101 5.68 -10.45 2.65
N SER A 102 4.54 -11.05 2.30
CA SER A 102 3.45 -10.33 1.59
C SER A 102 2.94 -9.15 2.41
N ILE A 103 2.64 -9.38 3.68
CA ILE A 103 2.20 -8.31 4.59
C ILE A 103 3.27 -7.23 4.74
N ALA A 104 4.56 -7.61 4.80
CA ALA A 104 5.66 -6.66 4.90
C ALA A 104 5.76 -5.77 3.66
N TRP A 105 5.63 -6.32 2.45
CA TRP A 105 5.63 -5.54 1.21
C TRP A 105 4.50 -4.52 1.20
N GLY A 106 3.28 -4.97 1.54
CA GLY A 106 2.13 -4.09 1.70
C GLY A 106 2.38 -3.00 2.75
N ALA A 107 2.90 -3.38 3.92
CA ALA A 107 3.17 -2.46 5.03
C ALA A 107 4.23 -1.41 4.67
N ILE A 108 5.29 -1.79 3.96
CA ILE A 108 6.34 -0.85 3.50
C ILE A 108 5.77 0.15 2.50
N LEU A 109 5.01 -0.32 1.50
CA LEU A 109 4.34 0.57 0.55
C LEU A 109 3.39 1.53 1.27
N GLY A 110 2.55 1.02 2.19
CA GLY A 110 1.67 1.84 3.01
C GLY A 110 2.42 2.83 3.89
N THR A 111 3.58 2.47 4.44
CA THR A 111 4.43 3.34 5.24
C THR A 111 5.00 4.49 4.41
N ILE A 112 5.56 4.20 3.24
CA ILE A 112 6.06 5.22 2.30
C ILE A 112 4.92 6.17 1.92
N MET A 113 3.75 5.62 1.60
CA MET A 113 2.57 6.41 1.28
C MET A 113 2.16 7.33 2.42
N PHE A 114 2.14 6.83 3.66
CA PHE A 114 1.85 7.61 4.87
C PHE A 114 2.85 8.75 5.07
N LEU A 115 4.16 8.47 4.91
CA LEU A 115 5.22 9.47 4.97
C LEU A 115 5.05 10.54 3.88
N ASN A 116 4.61 10.17 2.68
CA ASN A 116 4.26 11.12 1.63
C ASN A 116 3.08 12.02 2.00
N VAL A 117 2.04 11.48 2.64
CA VAL A 117 0.89 12.27 3.10
C VAL A 117 1.33 13.36 4.07
N TRP A 118 2.05 12.99 5.13
CA TRP A 118 2.42 13.90 6.21
C TRP A 118 3.63 14.77 5.88
N GLY A 119 4.64 14.19 5.23
CA GLY A 119 5.92 14.82 4.93
C GLY A 119 5.91 15.68 3.68
N VAL A 120 5.21 15.29 2.62
CA VAL A 120 5.28 15.96 1.31
C VAL A 120 3.98 16.64 0.95
N ILE A 121 2.90 15.87 0.81
CA ILE A 121 1.60 16.33 0.31
C ILE A 121 1.05 17.42 1.22
N TRP A 122 0.97 17.17 2.53
CA TRP A 122 0.43 18.14 3.47
C TRP A 122 1.21 19.47 3.48
N ARG A 123 2.55 19.41 3.51
CA ARG A 123 3.39 20.62 3.54
C ARG A 123 3.20 21.45 2.27
N ALA A 124 3.19 20.80 1.11
CA ALA A 124 3.01 21.46 -0.17
C ALA A 124 1.59 22.00 -0.36
N GLN A 125 0.56 21.25 0.04
CA GLN A 125 -0.83 21.69 -0.07
C GLN A 125 -1.14 22.89 0.82
N LYS A 126 -0.48 23.04 1.97
CA LYS A 126 -0.61 24.28 2.78
C LYS A 126 -0.20 25.53 1.99
N VAL A 127 0.90 25.46 1.23
CA VAL A 127 1.37 26.57 0.38
C VAL A 127 0.36 26.85 -0.73
N VAL A 128 -0.13 25.79 -1.40
CA VAL A 128 -1.12 25.93 -2.47
C VAL A 128 -2.41 26.57 -1.97
N ILE A 129 -2.95 26.09 -0.86
CA ILE A 129 -4.22 26.59 -0.31
C ILE A 129 -4.07 28.01 0.23
N ALA A 130 -2.95 28.33 0.89
CA ALA A 130 -2.68 29.70 1.32
C ALA A 130 -2.65 30.66 0.12
N SER A 131 -1.93 30.29 -0.94
CA SER A 131 -1.84 31.10 -2.17
C SER A 131 -3.19 31.29 -2.86
N GLU A 132 -4.02 30.24 -2.93
CA GLU A 132 -5.37 30.35 -3.51
C GLU A 132 -6.29 31.25 -2.65
N ARG A 133 -6.18 31.21 -1.32
CA ARG A 133 -6.91 32.11 -0.42
C ARG A 133 -6.47 33.56 -0.58
N ASP A 134 -5.18 33.80 -0.72
CA ASP A 134 -4.63 35.15 -0.94
C ASP A 134 -5.14 35.72 -2.27
N LYS A 135 -5.17 34.92 -3.33
CA LYS A 135 -5.74 35.30 -4.63
C LYS A 135 -7.22 35.63 -4.55
N LEU A 136 -8.00 34.85 -3.80
CA LEU A 136 -9.41 35.15 -3.56
C LEU A 136 -9.61 36.46 -2.79
N ALA A 137 -8.66 36.84 -1.93
CA ALA A 137 -8.67 38.10 -1.19
C ALA A 137 -8.14 39.30 -2.02
N GLY A 138 -7.79 39.10 -3.29
CA GLY A 138 -7.28 40.15 -4.18
C GLY A 138 -5.75 40.31 -4.20
N GLY A 139 -5.00 39.39 -3.57
CA GLY A 139 -3.53 39.35 -3.62
C GLY A 139 -2.99 38.61 -4.85
N GLU A 140 -1.66 38.65 -5.03
CA GLU A 140 -0.98 38.00 -6.17
C GLU A 140 -0.76 36.48 -5.97
N GLY A 141 -0.79 36.01 -4.73
CA GLY A 141 -0.48 34.63 -4.32
C GLY A 141 1.03 34.33 -4.27
N ASP A 142 1.36 33.13 -3.79
CA ASP A 142 2.74 32.70 -3.56
C ASP A 142 3.42 32.25 -4.88
N PRO A 143 4.57 32.82 -5.28
CA PRO A 143 5.31 32.38 -6.46
C PRO A 143 5.75 30.91 -6.39
N ALA A 144 5.92 30.35 -5.19
CA ALA A 144 6.25 28.95 -4.96
C ALA A 144 5.06 27.99 -5.18
N GLN A 145 3.83 28.50 -5.33
CA GLN A 145 2.61 27.69 -5.47
C GLN A 145 2.75 26.61 -6.55
N ALA A 146 3.23 26.97 -7.75
CA ALA A 146 3.30 26.03 -8.87
C ALA A 146 4.26 24.85 -8.58
N GLY A 147 5.41 25.14 -7.96
CA GLY A 147 6.38 24.12 -7.54
C GLY A 147 5.81 23.23 -6.43
N ALA A 148 5.15 23.82 -5.44
CA ALA A 148 4.50 23.09 -4.36
C ALA A 148 3.38 22.17 -4.91
N ALA A 149 2.52 22.68 -5.78
CA ALA A 149 1.44 21.91 -6.39
C ALA A 149 1.98 20.72 -7.19
N LYS A 150 3.05 20.92 -7.97
CA LYS A 150 3.70 19.83 -8.71
C LYS A 150 4.28 18.79 -7.77
N LYS A 151 4.99 19.20 -6.69
CA LYS A 151 5.54 18.26 -5.70
C LYS A 151 4.44 17.44 -5.01
N ALA A 152 3.35 18.08 -4.60
CA ALA A 152 2.19 17.40 -4.02
C ALA A 152 1.56 16.41 -5.03
N ALA A 153 1.42 16.81 -6.29
CA ALA A 153 0.86 15.97 -7.34
C ALA A 153 1.73 14.73 -7.60
N ARG A 154 3.06 14.86 -7.69
CA ARG A 154 3.96 13.71 -7.90
C ARG A 154 3.89 12.71 -6.76
N ALA A 155 3.98 13.17 -5.51
CA ALA A 155 3.84 12.29 -4.34
C ALA A 155 2.45 11.63 -4.28
N SER A 156 1.38 12.36 -4.60
CA SER A 156 0.02 11.81 -4.64
C SER A 156 -0.16 10.74 -5.74
N ARG A 157 0.48 10.92 -6.89
CA ARG A 157 0.49 9.94 -7.99
C ARG A 157 1.34 8.71 -7.65
N ALA A 158 2.49 8.88 -7.00
CA ALA A 158 3.25 7.76 -6.46
C ALA A 158 2.42 6.96 -5.45
N ASN A 159 1.71 7.62 -4.53
CA ASN A 159 0.81 6.95 -3.61
C ASN A 159 -0.32 6.19 -4.34
N THR A 160 -0.90 6.78 -5.39
CA THR A 160 -1.95 6.12 -6.18
C THR A 160 -1.42 4.91 -6.94
N LEU A 161 -0.17 4.99 -7.42
CA LEU A 161 0.51 3.87 -8.06
C LEU A 161 0.74 2.76 -7.03
N PHE A 162 1.32 3.08 -5.88
CA PHE A 162 1.64 2.12 -4.82
C PHE A 162 0.43 1.52 -4.14
N SER A 163 -0.72 2.21 -4.10
CA SER A 163 -1.92 1.68 -3.46
C SER A 163 -2.42 0.40 -4.13
N ILE A 164 -2.17 0.22 -5.43
CA ILE A 164 -2.56 -0.98 -6.20
C ILE A 164 -1.82 -2.23 -5.70
N PRO A 165 -0.47 -2.33 -5.80
CA PRO A 165 0.26 -3.47 -5.25
C PRO A 165 0.13 -3.58 -3.73
N MET A 166 0.06 -2.46 -3.00
CA MET A 166 -0.12 -2.48 -1.54
C MET A 166 -1.40 -3.22 -1.14
N LEU A 167 -2.55 -2.83 -1.71
CA LEU A 167 -3.83 -3.47 -1.41
C LEU A 167 -3.83 -4.94 -1.81
N PHE A 168 -3.21 -5.27 -2.95
CA PHE A 168 -3.05 -6.65 -3.37
C PHE A 168 -2.28 -7.46 -2.33
N PHE A 169 -1.06 -7.07 -1.97
CA PHE A 169 -0.23 -7.84 -1.04
C PHE A 169 -0.78 -7.90 0.39
N MET A 170 -1.55 -6.89 0.82
CA MET A 170 -2.25 -6.95 2.12
C MET A 170 -3.46 -7.90 2.13
N LEU A 171 -4.10 -8.14 0.97
CA LEU A 171 -5.26 -9.03 0.86
C LEU A 171 -4.90 -10.44 0.40
N PHE A 172 -3.86 -10.56 -0.41
CA PHE A 172 -3.49 -11.76 -1.16
C PHE A 172 -3.32 -12.98 -0.25
N THR A 173 -2.46 -12.92 0.75
CA THR A 173 -2.18 -14.09 1.60
C THR A 173 -3.34 -14.45 2.52
N SER A 174 -4.23 -13.53 2.86
CA SER A 174 -5.38 -13.80 3.73
C SER A 174 -6.59 -14.36 3.00
N HIS A 175 -6.66 -14.22 1.67
CA HIS A 175 -7.84 -14.60 0.86
C HIS A 175 -7.52 -15.56 -0.29
N PHE A 176 -6.27 -15.58 -0.77
CA PHE A 176 -5.81 -16.42 -1.87
C PHE A 176 -4.76 -17.46 -1.44
N ALA A 177 -4.10 -17.31 -0.27
CA ALA A 177 -3.35 -18.40 0.35
C ALA A 177 -4.26 -19.31 1.18
N ILE A 178 -5.44 -19.64 0.63
CA ILE A 178 -6.30 -20.70 1.17
C ILE A 178 -5.56 -22.02 0.91
N VAL A 179 -4.90 -22.51 1.95
CA VAL A 179 -4.50 -23.91 2.19
C VAL A 179 -3.27 -24.39 1.38
N GLY A 180 -2.10 -24.35 2.04
CA GLY A 180 -1.12 -25.45 2.01
C GLY A 180 -0.36 -25.77 0.71
N ASN A 181 -0.54 -25.06 -0.40
CA ASN A 181 0.02 -25.47 -1.69
C ASN A 181 1.37 -24.84 -2.06
N TYR A 182 2.02 -24.13 -1.14
CA TYR A 182 3.24 -23.39 -1.44
C TYR A 182 4.27 -23.52 -0.32
N ALA A 183 5.34 -24.30 -0.52
CA ALA A 183 6.42 -24.51 0.46
C ALA A 183 7.23 -23.23 0.69
N ASP A 184 7.60 -22.89 1.93
CA ASP A 184 8.37 -21.67 2.21
C ASP A 184 9.65 -21.60 1.35
N PRO A 185 9.93 -20.44 0.75
CA PRO A 185 10.99 -20.29 -0.22
C PRO A 185 12.37 -20.26 0.43
N ASP A 186 13.39 -20.72 -0.28
CA ASP A 186 14.78 -20.65 0.16
C ASP A 186 15.19 -19.21 0.51
N GLY A 187 16.04 -19.07 1.53
CA GLY A 187 16.50 -17.76 2.00
C GLY A 187 17.19 -16.91 0.91
N GLY A 188 17.94 -17.54 -0.01
CA GLY A 188 18.59 -16.84 -1.13
C GLY A 188 17.59 -16.28 -2.15
N VAL A 189 16.49 -17.02 -2.37
CA VAL A 189 15.39 -16.61 -3.24
C VAL A 189 14.65 -15.41 -2.64
N MET A 190 14.43 -15.41 -1.32
CA MET A 190 13.87 -14.25 -0.61
C MET A 190 14.73 -13.01 -0.72
N VAL A 191 16.04 -13.13 -0.61
CA VAL A 191 16.95 -11.98 -0.79
C VAL A 191 16.79 -11.37 -2.19
N GLY A 192 16.69 -12.20 -3.23
CA GLY A 192 16.45 -11.75 -4.60
C GLY A 192 15.13 -11.00 -4.76
N ALA A 193 14.03 -11.56 -4.24
CA ALA A 193 12.71 -10.95 -4.29
C ALA A 193 12.68 -9.59 -3.56
N TRP A 194 13.28 -9.51 -2.37
CA TRP A 194 13.41 -8.27 -1.60
C TRP A 194 14.25 -7.22 -2.32
N ALA A 195 15.36 -7.61 -2.95
CA ALA A 195 16.20 -6.69 -3.71
C ALA A 195 15.43 -6.06 -4.88
N ILE A 196 14.67 -6.87 -5.64
CA ILE A 196 13.81 -6.38 -6.74
C ILE A 196 12.75 -5.42 -6.20
N PHE A 197 12.04 -5.81 -5.14
CA PHE A 197 11.03 -4.96 -4.51
C PHE A 197 11.61 -3.60 -4.08
N ILE A 198 12.72 -3.60 -3.34
CA ILE A 198 13.37 -2.39 -2.84
C ILE A 198 13.82 -1.50 -3.99
N VAL A 199 14.47 -2.07 -5.02
CA VAL A 199 14.97 -1.30 -6.17
C VAL A 199 13.83 -0.62 -6.91
N ILE A 200 12.75 -1.35 -7.21
CA ILE A 200 11.57 -0.80 -7.91
C ILE A 200 10.92 0.31 -7.08
N VAL A 201 10.64 0.03 -5.80
CA VAL A 201 9.96 0.99 -4.91
C VAL A 201 10.81 2.23 -4.69
N ALA A 202 12.11 2.07 -4.41
CA ALA A 202 13.04 3.18 -4.22
C ALA A 202 13.18 4.02 -5.50
N PHE A 203 13.31 3.38 -6.68
CA PHE A 203 13.35 4.11 -7.95
C PHE A 203 12.11 4.98 -8.15
N ILE A 204 10.92 4.41 -7.97
CA ILE A 204 9.65 5.12 -8.17
C ILE A 204 9.52 6.27 -7.18
N GLU A 205 9.76 6.02 -5.89
CA GLU A 205 9.60 7.01 -4.83
C GLU A 205 10.63 8.14 -4.95
N LEU A 206 11.92 7.82 -5.10
CA LEU A 206 12.98 8.82 -5.27
C LEU A 206 12.77 9.63 -6.56
N SER A 207 12.27 9.01 -7.62
CA SER A 207 11.84 9.72 -8.83
C SER A 207 10.69 10.68 -8.54
N ALA A 208 9.63 10.23 -7.86
CA ALA A 208 8.47 11.07 -7.53
C ALA A 208 8.82 12.27 -6.65
N LEU A 209 9.78 12.09 -5.74
CA LEU A 209 10.31 13.16 -4.88
C LEU A 209 11.25 14.12 -5.64
N GLY A 210 11.60 13.80 -6.89
CA GLY A 210 12.49 14.59 -7.73
C GLY A 210 13.98 14.40 -7.42
N LEU A 211 14.32 13.40 -6.60
CA LEU A 211 15.70 13.08 -6.21
C LEU A 211 16.46 12.35 -7.32
N LEU A 212 15.74 11.76 -8.28
CA LEU A 212 16.31 11.17 -9.50
C LEU A 212 15.92 12.02 -10.70
N GLY A 213 16.82 12.86 -11.20
CA GLY A 213 16.60 13.63 -12.44
C GLY A 213 15.51 14.71 -12.37
N GLY A 214 15.05 15.11 -11.17
CA GLY A 214 14.04 16.15 -10.97
C GLY A 214 12.59 15.69 -11.17
N LEU A 215 11.63 16.57 -10.85
CA LEU A 215 10.19 16.26 -10.87
C LEU A 215 9.60 16.00 -12.27
N ASP A 216 10.35 16.36 -13.33
CA ASP A 216 9.94 16.28 -14.73
C ASP A 216 10.83 15.34 -15.57
N ASN A 217 11.50 14.39 -14.91
CA ASN A 217 12.23 13.31 -15.57
C ASN A 217 11.32 12.46 -16.46
N PHE A 218 11.94 11.64 -17.32
CA PHE A 218 11.21 10.80 -18.28
C PHE A 218 10.17 9.90 -17.63
N PHE A 219 10.53 9.20 -16.55
CA PHE A 219 9.63 8.29 -15.85
C PHE A 219 8.42 9.02 -15.26
N ASN A 220 8.64 10.14 -14.56
CA ASN A 220 7.57 10.93 -13.95
C ASN A 220 6.60 11.48 -15.00
N LYS A 221 7.09 11.90 -16.16
CA LYS A 221 6.22 12.32 -17.27
C LYS A 221 5.39 11.15 -17.80
N ALA A 222 6.03 10.01 -18.03
CA ALA A 222 5.36 8.82 -18.53
C ALA A 222 4.31 8.29 -17.55
N ALA A 223 4.64 8.20 -16.25
CA ALA A 223 3.82 7.55 -15.24
C ALA A 223 2.86 8.49 -14.49
N PHE A 224 3.21 9.77 -14.27
CA PHE A 224 2.51 10.63 -13.32
C PHE A 224 1.81 11.86 -13.92
N ASP A 225 2.07 12.24 -15.18
CA ASP A 225 1.40 13.41 -15.78
C ASP A 225 -0.10 13.22 -15.95
N LYS A 226 -0.52 11.99 -16.27
CA LYS A 226 -1.92 11.63 -16.46
C LYS A 226 -2.32 10.56 -15.46
N HIS A 227 -3.48 10.75 -14.82
CA HIS A 227 -4.02 9.78 -13.87
C HIS A 227 -4.19 8.38 -14.47
N ARG A 228 -4.62 8.29 -15.75
CA ARG A 228 -4.70 7.03 -16.48
C ARG A 228 -3.36 6.31 -16.59
N ASN A 229 -2.28 7.06 -16.85
CA ASN A 229 -0.94 6.48 -16.93
C ASN A 229 -0.48 5.98 -15.55
N THR A 230 -0.85 6.68 -14.47
CA THR A 230 -0.54 6.26 -13.10
C THR A 230 -1.23 4.93 -12.75
N ILE A 231 -2.48 4.76 -13.17
CA ILE A 231 -3.22 3.50 -13.00
C ILE A 231 -2.51 2.38 -13.77
N ILE A 232 -2.18 2.59 -15.05
CA ILE A 232 -1.47 1.61 -15.88
C ILE A 232 -0.12 1.25 -15.25
N ALA A 233 0.67 2.25 -14.84
CA ALA A 233 1.95 2.05 -14.18
C ALA A 233 1.80 1.27 -12.86
N GLY A 234 0.73 1.51 -12.09
CA GLY A 234 0.44 0.75 -10.88
C GLY A 234 0.15 -0.72 -11.15
N PHE A 235 -0.62 -1.04 -12.19
CA PHE A 235 -0.83 -2.43 -12.61
C PHE A 235 0.43 -3.07 -13.19
N VAL A 236 1.26 -2.32 -13.94
CA VAL A 236 2.55 -2.82 -14.42
C VAL A 236 3.47 -3.13 -13.25
N VAL A 237 3.58 -2.24 -12.26
CA VAL A 237 4.41 -2.47 -11.07
C VAL A 237 3.86 -3.62 -10.23
N TRP A 238 2.55 -3.72 -10.05
CA TRP A 238 1.93 -4.89 -9.45
C TRP A 238 2.29 -6.18 -10.20
N ALA A 239 2.18 -6.21 -11.53
CA ALA A 239 2.53 -7.38 -12.32
C ALA A 239 4.02 -7.72 -12.24
N LEU A 240 4.91 -6.73 -12.19
CA LEU A 240 6.35 -6.95 -12.00
C LEU A 240 6.66 -7.51 -10.61
N LEU A 241 6.04 -6.96 -9.56
CA LEU A 241 6.23 -7.44 -8.20
C LEU A 241 5.62 -8.83 -8.00
N PHE A 242 4.44 -9.07 -8.57
CA PHE A 242 3.74 -10.35 -8.44
C PHE A 242 4.32 -11.41 -9.38
N PHE A 243 4.27 -11.26 -10.70
CA PHE A 243 4.80 -12.30 -11.58
C PHE A 243 6.33 -12.37 -11.55
N GLY A 244 7.00 -11.21 -11.60
CA GLY A 244 8.47 -11.14 -11.60
C GLY A 244 9.11 -11.47 -10.24
N GLY A 245 8.50 -10.98 -9.16
CA GLY A 245 9.04 -11.14 -7.80
C GLY A 245 8.43 -12.29 -7.01
N TRP A 246 7.12 -12.51 -7.11
CA TRP A 246 6.39 -13.50 -6.32
C TRP A 246 6.30 -14.86 -7.04
N GLU A 247 5.63 -14.94 -8.19
CA GLU A 247 5.42 -16.22 -8.89
C GLU A 247 6.71 -16.85 -9.41
N LEU A 248 7.52 -16.10 -10.17
CA LEU A 248 8.72 -16.64 -10.80
C LEU A 248 9.84 -16.98 -9.80
N ILE A 249 9.94 -16.24 -8.70
CA ILE A 249 11.05 -16.41 -7.76
C ILE A 249 10.59 -17.28 -6.58
N ILE A 250 9.42 -17.00 -6.00
CA ILE A 250 8.91 -17.70 -4.80
C ILE A 250 8.12 -18.97 -5.16
N GLY A 251 7.45 -19.01 -6.32
CA GLY A 251 6.58 -20.12 -6.73
C GLY A 251 7.28 -21.28 -7.43
N GLU A 252 8.44 -21.06 -8.07
CA GLU A 252 9.12 -22.10 -8.86
C GLU A 252 9.67 -23.26 -8.01
N GLN A 253 9.82 -23.06 -6.70
CA GLN A 253 10.30 -24.07 -5.76
C GLN A 253 9.29 -25.19 -5.47
N ASP A 254 8.00 -25.01 -5.78
CA ASP A 254 6.96 -26.02 -5.56
C ASP A 254 6.94 -27.14 -6.62
N THR A 255 7.92 -27.19 -7.53
CA THR A 255 8.00 -28.21 -8.59
C THR A 255 8.86 -29.42 -8.26
N ALA A 256 9.50 -29.48 -7.09
CA ALA A 256 10.19 -30.69 -6.65
C ALA A 256 9.14 -31.78 -6.36
N PRO A 257 9.20 -32.96 -7.01
CA PRO A 257 8.22 -34.01 -6.76
C PRO A 257 8.31 -34.43 -5.30
N VAL A 258 7.17 -34.42 -4.61
CA VAL A 258 7.02 -35.14 -3.33
C VAL A 258 7.50 -36.55 -3.59
N SER A 259 8.69 -36.90 -3.08
CA SER A 259 9.20 -38.26 -3.13
C SER A 259 8.21 -39.10 -2.35
N GLY A 260 7.29 -39.75 -3.06
CA GLY A 260 6.29 -40.63 -2.49
C GLY A 260 6.98 -41.75 -1.77
N ASP A 261 7.06 -41.64 -0.44
CA ASP A 261 7.27 -42.79 0.42
C ASP A 261 5.94 -43.56 0.44
N THR A 262 5.66 -44.29 -0.64
CA THR A 262 4.61 -45.30 -0.66
C THR A 262 5.17 -46.56 -0.01
N THR A 263 5.37 -46.53 1.30
CA THR A 263 5.36 -47.77 2.07
C THR A 263 3.92 -48.29 2.08
N PRO A 264 3.62 -49.45 1.47
CA PRO A 264 2.26 -49.96 1.47
C PRO A 264 1.94 -50.39 2.91
N VAL A 265 0.97 -49.72 3.53
CA VAL A 265 0.34 -50.19 4.77
C VAL A 265 -0.33 -51.53 4.45
N SER A 266 0.30 -52.63 4.86
CA SER A 266 -0.28 -53.96 4.80
C SER A 266 -1.47 -54.00 5.76
N VAL A 267 -2.68 -53.87 5.22
CA VAL A 267 -3.92 -54.15 5.95
C VAL A 267 -3.99 -55.66 6.16
N THR A 268 -3.61 -56.13 7.35
CA THR A 268 -3.94 -57.49 7.81
C THR A 268 -5.45 -57.57 7.98
N VAL A 269 -6.12 -58.18 7.01
CA VAL A 269 -7.51 -58.64 7.15
C VAL A 269 -7.49 -59.80 8.14
N ALA A 270 -8.05 -59.58 9.32
CA ALA A 270 -8.33 -60.67 10.25
C ALA A 270 -9.46 -61.53 9.67
N GLU A 271 -9.12 -62.75 9.25
CA GLU A 271 -10.10 -63.78 8.94
C GLU A 271 -10.86 -64.15 10.22
N SER A 272 -12.16 -63.83 10.27
CA SER A 272 -13.08 -64.41 11.25
C SER A 272 -13.46 -65.82 10.79
N GLY A 273 -12.80 -66.82 11.36
CA GLY A 273 -13.17 -68.23 11.21
C GLY A 273 -13.78 -68.78 12.50
N GLY A 274 -14.85 -69.57 12.34
CA GLY A 274 -15.27 -70.64 13.26
C GLY A 274 -16.28 -70.27 14.32
#